data_AF-A0A103YHK8-F1
#
_entry.id   AF-A0A103YHK8-F1
#
_cell.length_a   1.000
_cell.length_b   1.000
_cell.length_c   1.000
_cell.angle_alpha   90.00
_cell.angle_beta   90.00
_cell.angle_gamma   90.00
#
_symmetry.space_group_name_H-M   'P 1'
#
loop_
_entity.id
_entity.type
_entity.pdbx_description
1 polymer ?
#
loop_
_entity_poly.entity_id
_entity_poly.type
_entity_poly.pdbx_seq_one_letter_code
_entity_poly.pdbx_strand_id
1 'polypeptide(L)' 'MADWGPILIGVVLFVLLQPGLLFQLPGNSKQLEFGSMKTNGKAIAVHTLIFFAIYAILILAVHIHIYTG' A
#
# COMPACT_ATOMS: atom_id res chain seq x y z
N MET A 1 -11.74 15.82 18.52
CA MET A 1 -10.53 15.77 17.68
C MET A 1 -10.78 14.71 16.61
N ALA A 2 -10.39 14.96 15.37
CA ALA A 2 -10.56 13.96 14.30
C ALA A 2 -9.62 12.76 14.51
N ASP A 3 -10.03 11.57 14.09
CA ASP A 3 -9.17 10.37 14.09
C ASP A 3 -8.27 10.37 12.84
N TRP A 4 -6.97 10.47 13.07
CA TRP A 4 -5.91 10.47 12.07
C TRP A 4 -5.35 9.07 11.79
N GLY A 5 -5.75 8.05 12.56
CA GLY A 5 -5.31 6.67 12.41
C GLY A 5 -5.43 6.17 10.95
N PRO A 6 -6.64 6.24 10.35
CA PRO A 6 -6.84 5.85 8.96
C PRO A 6 -5.93 6.58 7.96
N ILE A 7 -5.76 7.89 8.15
CA ILE A 7 -4.97 8.74 7.25
C ILE A 7 -3.50 8.32 7.29
N LEU A 8 -2.91 8.23 8.49
CA LEU A 8 -1.50 7.91 8.65
C LEU A 8 -1.17 6.49 8.17
N ILE A 9 -2.02 5.51 8.48
CA ILE A 9 -1.85 4.13 8.02
C ILE A 9 -1.91 4.07 6.50
N GLY A 10 -2.87 4.77 5.88
CA GLY A 10 -3.00 4.85 4.44
C GLY A 10 -1.76 5.42 3.76
N VAL A 11 -1.21 6.52 4.31
CA VAL A 11 0.01 7.16 3.77
C VAL A 11 1.22 6.23 3.87
N VAL A 12 1.44 5.59 5.03
CA VAL A 12 2.57 4.67 5.22
C VAL A 12 2.47 3.49 4.27
N LEU A 13 1.30 2.84 4.20
CA LEU A 13 1.09 1.71 3.28
C LEU A 13 1.24 2.13 1.81
N PHE A 14 0.79 3.33 1.44
CA PHE A 14 0.93 3.82 0.08
C PHE A 14 2.40 3.94 -0.32
N VAL A 15 3.22 4.56 0.53
CA VAL A 15 4.67 4.69 0.28
C VAL A 15 5.34 3.32 0.20
N LEU A 16 4.96 2.38 1.08
CA LEU A 16 5.55 1.03 1.12
C LEU A 16 5.13 0.14 -0.07
N LEU A 17 3.91 0.30 -0.56
CA LEU A 17 3.33 -0.54 -1.63
C LEU A 17 3.23 0.18 -2.97
N GLN A 18 3.86 1.34 -3.13
CA GLN A 18 3.82 2.08 -4.38
C GLN A 18 4.45 1.24 -5.50
N PRO A 19 3.68 0.83 -6.53
CA PRO A 19 4.16 -0.12 -7.52
C PRO A 19 5.28 0.50 -8.36
N GLY A 20 6.43 -0.17 -8.39
CA GLY A 20 7.61 0.26 -9.15
C GLY A 20 8.55 1.20 -8.40
N LEU A 21 8.20 1.63 -7.16
CA LEU A 21 9.10 2.40 -6.29
C LEU A 21 10.04 1.46 -5.54
N LEU A 22 9.50 0.68 -4.59
CA LEU A 22 10.29 -0.28 -3.81
C LEU A 22 10.39 -1.60 -4.57
N PHE A 23 9.24 -2.18 -4.93
CA PHE A 23 9.17 -3.42 -5.68
C PHE A 23 7.94 -3.45 -6.60
N GLN A 24 7.93 -4.41 -7.52
CA GLN A 24 6.86 -4.66 -8.45
C GLN A 24 6.64 -6.18 -8.59
N LEU A 25 5.38 -6.56 -8.42
CA LEU A 25 4.85 -7.91 -8.47
C LEU A 25 3.49 -7.85 -9.18
N PRO A 26 3.33 -8.44 -10.38
CA PRO A 26 4.35 -9.06 -11.22
C PRO A 26 5.21 -8.01 -11.93
N GLY A 27 6.54 -8.19 -11.93
CA GLY A 27 7.46 -7.34 -12.70
C GLY A 27 7.28 -7.49 -14.22
N ASN A 28 7.95 -6.64 -15.00
CA ASN A 28 7.79 -6.58 -16.45
C ASN A 28 8.55 -7.70 -17.19
N SER A 29 9.76 -8.01 -16.75
CA SER A 29 10.65 -9.03 -17.30
C SER A 29 10.81 -10.23 -16.36
N LYS A 30 10.74 -9.98 -15.04
CA LYS A 30 10.82 -11.01 -13.99
C LYS A 30 9.60 -10.90 -13.06
N GLN A 31 9.26 -11.98 -12.35
CA GLN A 31 8.12 -11.96 -11.43
C GLN A 31 8.25 -10.88 -10.35
N LEU A 32 9.47 -10.64 -9.85
CA LEU A 32 9.77 -9.62 -8.86
C LEU A 32 10.84 -8.68 -9.41
N GLU A 33 10.53 -7.38 -9.45
CA GLU A 33 11.46 -6.32 -9.86
C GLU A 33 11.53 -5.24 -8.79
N PHE A 34 12.69 -4.61 -8.62
CA PHE A 34 12.90 -3.54 -7.63
C PHE A 34 13.34 -2.26 -8.33
N GLY A 35 12.85 -1.11 -7.87
CA GLY A 35 13.30 0.22 -8.33
C GLY A 35 13.21 0.46 -9.85
N SER A 36 12.30 -0.23 -10.55
CA SER A 36 12.17 -0.15 -12.01
C SER A 36 11.66 1.22 -12.47
N MET A 37 10.95 1.97 -11.59
CA MET A 37 10.23 3.23 -11.87
C MET A 37 9.26 3.16 -13.06
N LYS A 38 9.09 1.97 -13.62
CA LYS A 38 8.10 1.57 -14.61
C LYS A 38 7.17 0.60 -13.90
N THR A 39 5.89 0.60 -14.26
CA THR A 39 4.88 -0.33 -13.73
C THR A 39 4.09 -0.95 -14.88
N ASN A 40 3.28 -1.97 -14.60
CA ASN A 40 2.36 -2.55 -15.57
C ASN A 40 0.97 -2.76 -14.96
N GLY A 41 -0.04 -2.94 -15.81
CA GLY A 41 -1.44 -3.08 -15.36
C GLY A 41 -1.68 -4.25 -14.39
N LYS A 42 -0.95 -5.36 -14.55
CA LYS A 42 -1.06 -6.51 -13.63
C LYS A 42 -0.49 -6.19 -12.26
N ALA A 43 0.64 -5.49 -12.20
CA ALA A 43 1.27 -5.07 -10.95
C ALA A 43 0.39 -4.09 -10.19
N ILE A 44 -0.22 -3.14 -10.89
CA ILE A 44 -1.18 -2.19 -10.29
C ILE A 44 -2.35 -2.98 -9.66
N ALA A 45 -2.96 -3.91 -10.38
CA ALA A 45 -4.08 -4.69 -9.85
C ALA A 45 -3.70 -5.48 -8.59
N VAL A 46 -2.53 -6.14 -8.59
CA VAL A 46 -2.04 -6.92 -7.45
C VAL A 46 -1.73 -6.02 -6.25
N HIS A 47 -1.02 -4.90 -6.45
CA HIS A 47 -0.66 -3.99 -5.35
C HIS A 47 -1.90 -3.31 -4.75
N THR A 48 -2.86 -2.92 -5.59
CA THR A 48 -4.13 -2.36 -5.12
C THR A 48 -4.89 -3.35 -4.24
N LEU A 49 -4.93 -4.64 -4.63
CA LEU A 49 -5.62 -5.67 -3.85
C LEU A 49 -4.92 -5.96 -2.51
N ILE A 50 -3.59 -6.03 -2.51
CA ILE A 50 -2.78 -6.20 -1.30
C ILE A 50 -2.95 -4.99 -0.37
N PHE A 51 -2.84 -3.77 -0.92
CA PHE A 51 -3.04 -2.53 -0.17
C PHE A 51 -4.42 -2.51 0.47
N PHE A 52 -5.48 -2.80 -0.30
CA PHE A 52 -6.84 -2.84 0.21
C PHE A 52 -7.00 -3.85 1.35
N ALA A 53 -6.50 -5.08 1.17
CA ALA A 53 -6.61 -6.13 2.18
C ALA A 53 -5.91 -5.75 3.50
N ILE A 54 -4.65 -5.28 3.42
CA ILE A 54 -3.89 -4.90 4.61
C ILE A 54 -4.53 -3.67 5.28
N TYR A 55 -4.86 -2.65 4.50
CA TYR A 55 -5.49 -1.44 5.03
C TYR A 55 -6.82 -1.74 5.72
N ALA A 56 -7.68 -2.53 5.08
CA ALA A 56 -8.96 -2.95 5.67
C ALA A 56 -8.76 -3.70 6.98
N ILE A 57 -7.81 -4.62 7.06
CA ILE A 57 -7.50 -5.35 8.32
C ILE A 57 -7.03 -4.37 9.41
N LEU A 58 -6.11 -3.44 9.09
CA LEU A 58 -5.58 -2.51 10.09
C LEU A 58 -6.66 -1.55 10.62
N ILE A 59 -7.56 -1.06 9.77
CA ILE A 59 -8.60 -0.13 10.19
C ILE A 59 -9.77 -0.86 10.86
N LEU A 60 -10.22 -1.99 10.32
CA LEU A 60 -11.43 -2.67 10.80
C LEU A 60 -11.17 -3.71 11.89
N ALA A 61 -10.02 -4.39 11.88
CA ALA A 61 -9.75 -5.45 12.85
C ALA A 61 -8.84 -4.99 14.00
N VAL A 62 -7.86 -4.13 13.70
CA VAL A 62 -6.90 -3.65 14.72
C VAL A 62 -7.40 -2.39 15.45
N HIS A 63 -8.36 -1.66 14.88
CA HIS A 63 -8.96 -0.45 15.48
C HIS A 63 -7.90 0.55 15.98
N ILE A 64 -6.93 0.86 15.12
CA ILE A 64 -5.89 1.85 15.44
C ILE A 64 -6.50 3.25 15.32
N HIS A 65 -6.56 3.96 16.45
CA HIS A 65 -7.03 5.34 16.53
C HIS A 65 -5.90 6.28 16.95
N ILE A 66 -5.78 7.40 16.26
CA ILE A 66 -4.77 8.43 16.56
C ILE A 66 -5.50 9.77 16.62
N TYR A 67 -5.64 10.32 17.81
CA TYR A 67 -6.24 11.64 18.01
C TYR A 67 -5.15 12.68 18.17
N THR A 68 -5.18 13.73 17.35
CA THR A 68 -4.26 14.86 17.45
C THR A 68 -5.04 16.17 17.46
N GLY A 69 -4.68 17.09 18.35
CA GLY A 69 -5.28 18.43 18.51
C GLY A 69 -6.76 18.47 18.87
#